data_AF-A0A1E4MKC5-F1
#
_entry.id   AF-A0A1E4MKC5-F1
#
_cell.length_a   1.000
_cell.length_b   1.000
_cell.length_c   1.000
_cell.angle_alpha   90.00
_cell.angle_beta   90.00
_cell.angle_gamma   90.00
#
_symmetry.space_group_name_H-M   'P 1'
#
loop_
_entity.id
_entity.type
_entity.pdbx_description
1 polymer ?
#
loop_
_entity_poly.entity_id
_entity_poly.type
_entity_poly.pdbx_seq_one_letter_code
_entity_poly.pdbx_strand_id
1 'polypeptide(L)'
;MATLDAVLLGGADRPITEIARELAIPPATAHRQVVTLAAEGYLARSEGGGYVAGPRLLRLLRHLEENRAVDAILSGAIQPHR
;
A
#
# COMPACT_ATOMS: atom_id res chain seq x y z
N MET A 1 -3.72 -5.67 8.43
CA MET A 1 -3.67 -4.22 8.15
C MET A 1 -4.81 -3.85 7.19
N ALA A 2 -6.07 -4.17 7.55
CA ALA A 2 -7.17 -4.14 6.58
C ALA A 2 -7.49 -2.73 6.01
N THR A 3 -7.26 -1.67 6.80
CA THR A 3 -7.48 -0.29 6.36
C THR A 3 -6.48 0.19 5.31
N LEU A 4 -5.21 -0.23 5.41
CA LEU A 4 -4.21 0.10 4.40
C LEU A 4 -4.58 -0.57 3.07
N ASP A 5 -4.90 -1.86 3.11
CA ASP A 5 -5.27 -2.64 1.92
C ASP A 5 -6.52 -2.07 1.25
N ALA A 6 -7.57 -1.76 2.03
CA ALA A 6 -8.82 -1.20 1.51
C ALA A 6 -8.67 0.18 0.88
N VAL A 7 -7.78 1.03 1.40
CA VAL A 7 -7.47 2.34 0.79
C VAL A 7 -6.73 2.15 -0.54
N LEU A 8 -5.71 1.29 -0.57
CA LEU A 8 -4.88 1.11 -1.75
C LEU A 8 -5.62 0.42 -2.90
N LEU A 9 -6.46 -0.57 -2.58
CA LEU A 9 -7.24 -1.31 -3.58
C LEU A 9 -8.53 -0.59 -3.99
N GLY A 10 -9.05 0.30 -3.13
CA GLY A 10 -10.26 1.07 -3.38
C GLY A 10 -10.07 2.30 -4.28
N GLY A 11 -8.82 2.70 -4.54
CA GLY A 11 -8.49 3.89 -5.32
C GLY A 11 -8.51 5.19 -4.50
N ALA A 12 -7.81 6.20 -5.01
CA ALA A 12 -7.49 7.41 -4.26
C ALA A 12 -8.74 8.15 -3.75
N ASP A 13 -9.75 8.31 -4.59
CA ASP A 13 -10.91 9.17 -4.31
C ASP A 13 -11.99 8.50 -3.43
N ARG A 14 -11.73 7.28 -2.96
CA ARG A 14 -12.70 6.53 -2.17
C ARG A 14 -12.85 7.14 -0.77
N PRO A 15 -14.08 7.45 -0.33
CA PRO A 15 -14.30 8.07 0.97
C PRO A 15 -14.02 7.10 2.12
N ILE A 16 -13.38 7.59 3.17
CA ILE A 16 -13.01 6.78 4.36
C ILE A 16 -14.23 6.20 5.08
N THR A 17 -15.39 6.84 4.98
CA THR A 17 -16.65 6.33 5.54
C THR A 17 -17.14 5.06 4.83
N GLU A 18 -16.88 4.92 3.54
CA GLU A 18 -17.19 3.71 2.78
C GLU A 18 -16.24 2.57 3.15
N ILE A 19 -14.94 2.88 3.27
CA ILE A 19 -13.94 1.93 3.78
C ILE A 19 -14.31 1.45 5.19
N ALA A 20 -14.75 2.36 6.07
CA ALA A 20 -15.19 2.01 7.42
C ALA A 20 -16.38 1.04 7.40
N ARG A 21 -17.35 1.27 6.51
CA ARG A 21 -18.51 0.38 6.33
C ARG A 21 -18.10 -1.00 5.82
N GLU A 22 -17.24 -1.07 4.81
CA GLU A 22 -16.73 -2.34 4.27
C GLU A 22 -16.01 -3.16 5.33
N LEU A 23 -15.15 -2.50 6.12
CA LEU A 23 -14.38 -3.13 7.17
C LEU A 23 -15.20 -3.38 8.46
N ALA A 24 -16.47 -2.97 8.48
CA ALA A 24 -17.36 -3.04 9.64
C ALA A 24 -16.76 -2.41 10.91
N ILE A 25 -16.05 -1.28 10.77
CA ILE A 25 -15.46 -0.52 11.87
C ILE A 25 -16.09 0.87 12.02
N PRO A 26 -16.04 1.47 13.23
CA PRO A 26 -16.49 2.85 13.41
C PRO A 26 -15.74 3.83 12.49
N PRO A 27 -16.41 4.81 11.85
CA PRO A 27 -15.77 5.80 10.99
C PRO A 27 -14.62 6.56 11.68
N ALA A 28 -14.77 6.88 12.97
CA ALA A 28 -13.73 7.53 13.75
C ALA A 28 -12.46 6.66 13.86
N THR A 29 -12.61 5.34 13.97
CA THR A 29 -11.48 4.39 13.99
C THR A 29 -10.78 4.36 12.63
N ALA A 30 -11.54 4.27 11.53
CA ALA A 30 -10.98 4.30 10.18
C ALA A 30 -10.20 5.60 9.92
N HIS A 31 -10.78 6.76 10.27
CA HIS A 31 -10.11 8.05 10.14
C HIS A 31 -8.82 8.11 10.97
N ARG A 32 -8.83 7.67 12.23
CA ARG A 32 -7.62 7.61 13.07
C ARG A 32 -6.54 6.74 12.43
N GLN A 33 -6.90 5.54 11.96
CA GLN A 33 -5.95 4.63 11.30
C GLN A 33 -5.35 5.24 10.04
N VAL A 34 -6.16 5.88 9.19
CA VAL A 34 -5.68 6.54 7.98
C VAL A 34 -4.74 7.71 8.32
N VAL A 35 -5.08 8.52 9.32
CA VAL A 35 -4.21 9.60 9.80
C VAL A 35 -2.88 9.05 10.31
N THR A 36 -2.90 7.98 11.11
CA THR A 36 -1.67 7.33 11.59
C THR A 36 -0.83 6.79 10.43
N LEU A 37 -1.43 6.07 9.49
CA LEU A 37 -0.74 5.53 8.31
C LEU A 37 -0.13 6.63 7.43
N ALA A 38 -0.82 7.77 7.30
CA ALA A 38 -0.31 8.92 6.58
C ALA A 38 0.87 9.59 7.33
N ALA A 39 0.74 9.77 8.65
CA ALA A 39 1.80 10.33 9.50
C ALA A 39 3.06 9.45 9.48
N GLU A 40 2.90 8.13 9.42
CA GLU A 40 4.00 7.17 9.31
C GLU A 40 4.57 7.02 7.88
N GLY A 41 3.97 7.72 6.91
CA GLY A 41 4.41 7.78 5.52
C GLY A 41 4.02 6.57 4.66
N TYR A 42 3.14 5.69 5.15
CA TYR A 42 2.58 4.58 4.37
C TYR A 42 1.51 5.04 3.40
N LEU A 43 0.77 6.09 3.75
CA LEU A 43 -0.18 6.78 2.87
C LEU A 43 0.27 8.22 2.63
N ALA A 44 -0.18 8.80 1.52
CA ALA A 44 -0.06 10.23 1.22
C ALA A 44 -1.40 10.76 0.73
N ARG A 45 -1.68 12.04 0.98
CA ARG A 45 -2.91 12.67 0.50
C ARG A 45 -2.76 13.03 -0.99
N SER A 46 -3.74 12.66 -1.80
CA SER A 46 -3.84 13.02 -3.21
C SER A 46 -4.38 14.45 -3.36
N GLU A 47 -4.11 15.10 -4.50
CA GLU A 47 -4.67 16.41 -4.87
C GLU A 47 -6.22 16.39 -4.89
N GLY A 48 -6.82 15.24 -5.24
CA GLY A 48 -8.27 15.01 -5.20
C GLY A 48 -8.86 14.87 -3.78
N GLY A 49 -8.05 15.01 -2.74
CA GLY A 49 -8.47 14.92 -1.33
C GLY A 49 -8.47 13.50 -0.74
N GLY A 50 -8.26 12.50 -1.59
CA GLY A 50 -8.11 11.08 -1.30
C GLY A 50 -6.76 10.63 -0.74
N TYR A 51 -6.51 9.31 -0.65
CA TYR A 51 -5.23 8.75 -0.17
C TYR A 51 -4.61 7.76 -1.16
N VAL A 52 -3.30 7.87 -1.36
CA VAL A 52 -2.48 7.00 -2.23
C VAL A 52 -1.31 6.41 -1.45
N ALA A 53 -0.56 5.49 -2.07
CA ALA A 53 0.67 4.94 -1.50
C ALA A 53 1.68 6.05 -1.16
N GLY A 54 2.10 6.09 0.10
CA GLY A 54 3.04 7.07 0.60
C GLY A 54 4.51 6.73 0.30
N PRO A 55 5.44 7.68 0.49
CA PRO A 55 6.84 7.51 0.14
C PRO A 55 7.51 6.31 0.82
N ARG A 56 7.12 5.98 2.06
CA ARG A 56 7.68 4.83 2.79
C ARG A 56 7.27 3.52 2.13
N LEU A 57 6.00 3.39 1.76
CA LEU A 57 5.50 2.19 1.08
C LEU A 57 6.16 2.03 -0.30
N LEU A 58 6.28 3.13 -1.07
CA LEU A 58 6.95 3.11 -2.37
C LEU A 58 8.44 2.73 -2.26
N ARG A 59 9.14 3.15 -1.21
CA ARG A 59 10.52 2.69 -0.94
C ARG A 59 10.59 1.18 -0.68
N LEU A 60 9.67 0.66 0.13
CA LEU A 60 9.63 -0.77 0.44
C LEU A 60 9.34 -1.60 -0.81
N LEU A 61 8.40 -1.15 -1.66
CA LEU A 61 8.07 -1.83 -2.92
C LEU A 61 9.27 -1.87 -3.87
N ARG A 62 9.98 -0.75 -4.04
CA ARG A 62 11.21 -0.73 -4.87
C ARG A 62 12.27 -1.69 -4.36
N HIS A 63 12.49 -1.73 -3.04
CA HIS A 63 13.47 -2.66 -2.47
C HIS A 63 13.10 -4.14 -2.72
N LEU A 64 11.80 -4.47 -2.69
CA LEU A 64 11.33 -5.81 -3.04
C LEU A 64 11.50 -6.13 -4.53
N GLU A 65 11.27 -5.16 -5.41
CA GLU A 65 11.50 -5.32 -6.85
C GLU A 65 12.98 -5.55 -7.18
N GLU A 66 13.88 -4.77 -6.56
CA GLU A 66 15.33 -4.94 -6.68
C GLU A 66 15.78 -6.35 -6.27
N ASN A 67 15.29 -6.85 -5.13
CA ASN A 67 15.63 -8.19 -4.64
C ASN A 67 15.09 -9.29 -5.56
N ARG A 68 13.86 -9.13 -6.10
CA ARG A 68 13.31 -10.09 -7.07
C ARG A 68 14.10 -10.12 -8.37
N ALA A 69 14.64 -8.98 -8.81
CA ALA A 69 15.49 -8.94 -10.00
C ALA A 69 16.79 -9.75 -9.78
N VAL A 70 17.38 -9.67 -8.58
CA VAL A 70 18.55 -10.49 -8.21
C VAL A 70 18.19 -11.98 -8.20
N ASP A 71 17.07 -12.35 -7.59
CA ASP A 71 16.62 -13.75 -7.56
C ASP A 71 16.35 -14.31 -8.97
N ALA A 72 15.75 -13.50 -9.87
CA ALA A 72 15.50 -13.91 -11.24
C ALA A 72 16.81 -14.17 -12.02
N ILE A 73 17.86 -13.37 -11.79
CA ILE A 73 19.18 -13.57 -12.39
C ILE A 73 19.80 -14.87 -11.85
N LEU A 74 19.77 -15.08 -10.54
CA LEU A 74 20.32 -16.29 -9.92
C LEU A 74 19.57 -17.55 -10.35
N SER A 75 18.23 -17.50 -10.40
CA SER A 75 17.40 -18.63 -10.81
C SER A 75 17.49 -18.93 -12.31
N GLY A 76 17.73 -17.91 -13.15
CA GLY A 76 18.01 -18.07 -14.58
C GLY A 76 19.42 -18.62 -14.85
N ALA A 77 20.41 -18.26 -14.04
CA ALA A 77 21.77 -18.80 -14.12
C ALA A 77 21.90 -20.27 -13.67
N ILE A 78 20.91 -20.78 -12.91
CA ILE A 78 20.88 -22.16 -12.40
C ILE A 78 20.08 -23.11 -13.30
N GLN A 79 19.46 -22.64 -14.40
CA GLN A 79 18.90 -23.56 -15.40
C GLN A 79 20.01 -24.06 -16.35
N PRO A 80 20.46 -25.33 -16.23
CA PRO A 80 21.33 -25.91 -17.24
C PRO A 80 20.55 -26.00 -18.55
N HIS A 81 21.06 -25.33 -19.59
CA HIS A 81 20.66 -25.61 -20.97
C HIS A 81 20.80 -27.12 -21.22
N ARG A 82 19.67 -27.78 -21.44
CA ARG A 82 19.62 -29.12 -22.03
C ARG A 82 19.74 -29.03 -23.53
#